data_AF-A0A6N7P6L2-F1
#
_entry.id   AF-A0A6N7P6L2-F1
#
_cell.length_a   1.000
_cell.length_b   1.000
_cell.length_c   1.000
_cell.angle_alpha   90.00
_cell.angle_beta   90.00
_cell.angle_gamma   90.00
#
_symmetry.space_group_name_H-M   'P 1'
#
loop_
_entity.id
_entity.type
_entity.pdbx_description
1 polymer ?
#
loop_
_entity_poly.entity_id
_entity_poly.type
_entity_poly.pdbx_seq_one_letter_code
_entity_poly.pdbx_strand_id
1 'polypeptide(L)'
;MRSHLFLFALMFSKICVSCQGVNKSDSSNCQKLYKEANNKLNEYYQFADQKKLDTVLSIIDENINACPEYEVKMVNLKVRSLTLLKTYDRGYKFIDSLDEAKFDKSYKKKFYLANFKVMALESAGDSAGIYKQYKKIIHEISEYVAGNPSDKDAIADLFFTKVKIESKPEVLRDLELMRQKNSIDSNFFDGLKTAIFENESVSNAIQK
;
A
#
# COMPACT_ATOMS: atom_id res chain seq x y z
N MET A 1 22.88 -63.44 -28.64
CA MET A 1 23.62 -63.85 -27.43
C MET A 1 25.10 -63.60 -27.63
N ARG A 2 25.63 -62.53 -27.03
CA ARG A 2 27.06 -62.40 -26.70
C ARG A 2 27.13 -61.55 -25.43
N SER A 3 27.63 -62.19 -24.38
CA SER A 3 27.87 -61.65 -23.05
C SER A 3 29.20 -60.91 -23.00
N HIS A 4 29.23 -59.75 -22.33
CA HIS A 4 30.36 -59.21 -21.58
C HIS A 4 29.71 -58.52 -20.36
N LEU A 5 29.54 -59.16 -19.20
CA LEU A 5 30.51 -59.45 -18.13
C LEU A 5 31.33 -58.23 -17.63
N PHE A 6 30.79 -57.64 -16.55
CA PHE A 6 31.44 -57.16 -15.32
C PHE A 6 32.13 -55.78 -15.17
N LEU A 7 31.80 -55.22 -13.99
CA LEU A 7 32.66 -54.54 -13.00
C LEU A 7 32.97 -53.05 -13.17
N PHE A 8 32.24 -52.22 -12.42
CA PHE A 8 32.72 -51.35 -11.30
C PHE A 8 31.55 -50.45 -10.85
N ALA A 9 30.85 -50.72 -9.75
CA ALA A 9 31.20 -50.32 -8.38
C ALA A 9 31.54 -48.82 -8.21
N LEU A 10 30.66 -48.13 -7.46
CA LEU A 10 30.92 -46.91 -6.67
C LEU A 10 31.23 -45.60 -7.41
N MET A 11 30.17 -44.81 -7.64
CA MET A 11 30.22 -43.36 -7.47
C MET A 11 28.98 -42.90 -6.68
N PHE A 12 29.00 -43.24 -5.38
CA PHE A 12 28.28 -42.48 -4.37
C PHE A 12 29.15 -41.27 -4.02
N SER A 13 28.90 -40.12 -4.63
CA SER A 13 29.28 -38.82 -4.03
C SER A 13 28.68 -37.63 -4.79
N LYS A 14 27.67 -37.06 -4.16
CA LYS A 14 27.46 -35.61 -4.03
C LYS A 14 27.47 -34.76 -5.30
N ILE A 15 26.28 -34.48 -5.83
CA ILE A 15 25.89 -33.10 -6.16
C ILE A 15 24.44 -32.87 -5.71
N CYS A 16 24.26 -32.74 -4.39
CA CYS A 16 23.21 -31.91 -3.83
C CYS A 16 23.75 -30.48 -3.75
N VAL A 17 23.70 -29.74 -4.86
CA VAL A 17 23.81 -28.28 -4.93
C VAL A 17 23.03 -27.92 -6.20
N SER A 18 21.75 -27.59 -6.14
CA SER A 18 21.30 -26.29 -5.66
C SER A 18 19.91 -26.41 -5.01
N CYS A 19 19.89 -26.51 -3.69
CA CYS A 19 19.01 -25.60 -2.97
C CYS A 19 19.54 -24.22 -3.34
N GLN A 20 18.86 -23.50 -4.25
CA GLN A 20 19.08 -22.08 -4.37
C GLN A 20 18.83 -21.51 -2.99
N GLY A 21 19.92 -21.20 -2.29
CA GLY A 21 19.84 -20.41 -1.08
C GLY A 21 19.00 -19.21 -1.44
N VAL A 22 17.90 -19.01 -0.73
CA VAL A 22 17.30 -17.70 -0.61
C VAL A 22 18.44 -16.84 -0.08
N ASN A 23 19.16 -16.19 -0.99
CA ASN A 23 20.12 -15.17 -0.66
C ASN A 23 19.28 -14.16 0.11
N LYS A 24 19.34 -14.22 1.44
CA LYS A 24 18.87 -13.13 2.27
C LYS A 24 19.68 -11.95 1.75
N SER A 25 19.02 -11.11 0.95
CA SER A 25 19.62 -9.86 0.50
C SER A 25 20.13 -9.19 1.75
N ASP A 26 21.41 -8.81 1.78
CA ASP A 26 21.94 -8.06 2.90
C ASP A 26 21.01 -6.88 3.18
N SER A 27 20.60 -6.67 4.42
CA SER A 27 19.58 -5.67 4.75
C SER A 27 19.96 -4.25 4.27
N SER A 28 21.27 -3.99 4.19
CA SER A 28 21.86 -2.79 3.58
C SER A 28 21.47 -2.62 2.09
N ASN A 29 21.44 -3.72 1.34
CA ASN A 29 21.03 -3.73 -0.06
C ASN A 29 19.52 -3.48 -0.23
N CYS A 30 18.67 -4.10 0.61
CA CYS A 30 17.23 -3.85 0.59
C CYS A 30 16.89 -2.39 0.89
N GLN A 31 17.58 -1.78 1.86
CA GLN A 31 17.46 -0.36 2.14
C GLN A 31 17.82 0.50 0.94
N LYS A 32 18.93 0.18 0.26
CA LYS A 32 19.41 0.92 -0.92
C LYS A 32 18.38 0.86 -2.05
N LEU A 33 17.87 -0.34 -2.35
CA LEU A 33 16.85 -0.56 -3.39
C LEU A 33 15.55 0.21 -3.08
N TYR A 34 15.08 0.15 -1.83
CA TYR A 34 13.91 0.92 -1.41
C TYR A 34 14.13 2.43 -1.56
N LYS A 35 15.29 2.94 -1.14
CA LYS A 35 15.65 4.37 -1.29
C LYS A 35 15.71 4.78 -2.76
N GLU A 36 16.30 3.94 -3.61
CA GLU A 36 16.37 4.18 -5.04
C GLU A 36 14.99 4.27 -5.69
N ALA A 37 14.12 3.30 -5.42
CA ALA A 37 12.73 3.32 -5.87
C ALA A 37 12.00 4.57 -5.36
N ASN A 38 12.15 4.91 -4.08
CA ASN A 38 11.51 6.11 -3.54
C ASN A 38 12.04 7.41 -4.17
N ASN A 39 13.33 7.49 -4.49
CA ASN A 39 13.90 8.62 -5.21
C ASN A 39 13.32 8.75 -6.62
N LYS A 40 13.08 7.63 -7.33
CA LYS A 40 12.40 7.65 -8.63
C LYS A 40 10.95 8.11 -8.52
N LEU A 41 10.23 7.73 -7.47
CA LEU A 41 8.90 8.29 -7.21
C LEU A 41 8.96 9.81 -6.98
N ASN A 42 9.96 10.31 -6.25
CA ASN A 42 10.15 11.76 -6.06
C ASN A 42 10.49 12.48 -7.38
N GLU A 43 11.32 11.89 -8.23
CA GLU A 43 11.59 12.41 -9.58
C GLU A 43 10.30 12.48 -10.42
N TYR A 44 9.40 11.49 -10.31
CA TYR A 44 8.10 11.55 -10.97
C TYR A 44 7.28 12.77 -10.51
N TYR A 45 7.21 13.03 -9.20
CA TYR A 45 6.47 14.20 -8.69
C TYR A 45 7.03 15.54 -9.20
N GLN A 46 8.34 15.61 -9.49
CA GLN A 46 8.98 16.83 -9.99
C GLN A 46 8.81 17.02 -11.49
N PHE A 47 8.88 15.94 -12.28
CA PHE A 47 8.99 16.02 -13.74
C PHE A 47 7.83 15.39 -14.51
N ALA A 48 6.89 14.74 -13.82
CA ALA A 48 5.77 13.98 -14.39
C ALA A 48 6.18 12.91 -15.43
N ASP A 49 7.43 12.41 -15.36
CA ASP A 49 7.97 11.41 -16.29
C ASP A 49 7.55 10.00 -15.89
N GLN A 50 6.64 9.40 -16.67
CA GLN A 50 6.12 8.05 -16.42
C GLN A 50 7.21 6.97 -16.36
N LYS A 51 8.34 7.12 -17.07
CA LYS A 51 9.45 6.15 -17.02
C LYS A 51 10.02 5.99 -15.61
N LYS A 52 9.87 7.02 -14.77
CA LYS A 52 10.26 6.96 -13.35
C LYS A 52 9.37 5.98 -12.60
N LEU A 53 8.06 5.98 -12.83
CA LEU A 53 7.15 5.03 -12.22
C LEU A 53 7.39 3.60 -12.72
N ASP A 54 7.71 3.42 -14.00
CA ASP A 54 8.10 2.11 -14.54
C ASP A 54 9.36 1.57 -13.84
N THR A 55 10.34 2.45 -13.61
CA THR A 55 11.56 2.09 -12.86
C THR A 55 11.23 1.70 -11.42
N VAL A 56 10.33 2.43 -10.74
CA VAL A 56 9.87 2.07 -9.40
C VAL A 56 9.27 0.67 -9.39
N LEU A 57 8.40 0.36 -10.35
CA LEU A 57 7.75 -0.95 -10.44
C LEU A 57 8.76 -2.06 -10.72
N SER A 58 9.73 -1.87 -11.63
CA SER A 58 10.78 -2.86 -11.91
C SER A 58 11.57 -3.21 -10.64
N ILE A 59 12.06 -2.19 -9.92
CA ILE A 59 12.82 -2.39 -8.68
C ILE A 59 11.98 -3.17 -7.65
N ILE A 60 10.71 -2.81 -7.47
CA ILE A 60 9.87 -3.48 -6.48
C ILE A 60 9.55 -4.92 -6.89
N ASP A 61 9.15 -5.14 -8.15
CA ASP A 61 8.71 -6.44 -8.64
C ASP A 61 9.83 -7.49 -8.55
N GLU A 62 11.08 -7.07 -8.78
CA GLU A 62 12.26 -7.94 -8.68
C GLU A 62 12.66 -8.26 -7.23
N ASN A 63 12.35 -7.38 -6.26
CA ASN A 63 12.99 -7.42 -4.93
C ASN A 63 12.03 -7.58 -3.75
N ILE A 64 10.71 -7.41 -3.93
CA ILE A 64 9.74 -7.42 -2.82
C ILE A 64 9.77 -8.70 -1.97
N ASN A 65 9.98 -9.85 -2.61
CA ASN A 65 10.06 -11.15 -1.93
C ASN A 65 11.45 -11.45 -1.34
N ALA A 66 12.49 -10.78 -1.83
CA ALA A 66 13.87 -10.95 -1.37
C ALA A 66 14.23 -10.03 -0.19
N CYS A 67 13.36 -9.06 0.12
CA CYS A 67 13.53 -8.03 1.13
C CYS A 67 12.39 -8.02 2.17
N PRO A 68 12.23 -9.10 2.97
CA PRO A 68 11.11 -9.25 3.91
C PRO A 68 10.99 -8.11 4.92
N GLU A 69 12.12 -7.53 5.37
CA GLU A 69 12.13 -6.43 6.32
C GLU A 69 11.74 -5.06 5.72
N TYR A 70 11.69 -4.97 4.39
CA TYR A 70 11.19 -3.81 3.65
C TYR A 70 9.86 -4.08 2.94
N GLU A 71 9.29 -5.27 3.07
CA GLU A 71 8.15 -5.74 2.28
C GLU A 71 6.94 -4.80 2.39
N VAL A 72 6.50 -4.45 3.61
CA VAL A 72 5.38 -3.52 3.82
C VAL A 72 5.62 -2.16 3.16
N LYS A 73 6.86 -1.65 3.22
CA LYS A 73 7.23 -0.38 2.59
C LYS A 73 7.21 -0.48 1.07
N MET A 74 7.68 -1.60 0.52
CA MET A 74 7.66 -1.87 -0.93
C MET A 74 6.23 -2.09 -1.45
N VAL A 75 5.37 -2.80 -0.70
CA VAL A 75 3.92 -2.91 -1.00
C VAL A 75 3.31 -1.52 -1.11
N ASN A 76 3.51 -0.68 -0.10
CA ASN A 76 2.96 0.68 -0.07
C ASN A 76 3.47 1.54 -1.24
N LEU A 77 4.76 1.40 -1.59
CA LEU A 77 5.35 2.13 -2.71
C LEU A 77 4.76 1.67 -4.05
N LYS A 78 4.56 0.36 -4.25
CA LYS A 78 3.94 -0.20 -5.46
C LYS A 78 2.48 0.22 -5.59
N VAL A 79 1.72 0.21 -4.49
CA VAL A 79 0.33 0.73 -4.47
C VAL A 79 0.30 2.19 -4.95
N ARG A 80 1.18 3.05 -4.41
CA ARG A 80 1.26 4.46 -4.83
C ARG A 80 1.58 4.59 -6.32
N SER A 81 2.57 3.86 -6.83
CA SER A 81 2.94 3.90 -8.24
C SER A 81 1.82 3.43 -9.16
N LEU A 82 1.11 2.35 -8.82
CA LEU A 82 -0.01 1.83 -9.61
C LEU A 82 -1.20 2.79 -9.64
N THR A 83 -1.44 3.50 -8.52
CA THR A 83 -2.44 4.58 -8.44
C THR A 83 -2.07 5.75 -9.36
N LEU A 84 -0.81 6.20 -9.33
CA LEU A 84 -0.34 7.31 -10.17
C LEU A 84 -0.37 6.98 -11.67
N LEU A 85 -0.05 5.73 -12.02
CA LEU A 85 -0.19 5.22 -13.39
C LEU A 85 -1.64 5.02 -13.84
N LYS A 86 -2.61 5.19 -12.93
CA LYS A 86 -4.04 4.91 -13.16
C LYS A 86 -4.32 3.47 -13.62
N THR A 87 -3.46 2.53 -13.25
CA THR A 87 -3.59 1.11 -13.59
C THR A 87 -4.32 0.36 -12.48
N TYR A 88 -5.57 0.75 -12.19
CA TYR A 88 -6.29 0.31 -11.00
C TYR A 88 -6.57 -1.19 -10.94
N ASP A 89 -6.83 -1.84 -12.09
CA ASP A 89 -7.00 -3.30 -12.17
C ASP A 89 -5.72 -4.05 -11.76
N ARG A 90 -4.55 -3.57 -12.20
CA ARG A 90 -3.25 -4.11 -11.77
C ARG A 90 -3.03 -3.91 -10.27
N GLY A 91 -3.39 -2.73 -9.75
CA GLY A 91 -3.37 -2.42 -8.33
C GLY A 91 -4.25 -3.37 -7.51
N TYR A 92 -5.49 -3.58 -7.94
CA TYR A 92 -6.44 -4.48 -7.31
C TYR A 92 -5.88 -5.91 -7.26
N LYS A 93 -5.48 -6.47 -8.41
CA LYS A 93 -4.95 -7.84 -8.51
C LYS A 93 -3.71 -8.04 -7.65
N PHE A 94 -2.82 -7.04 -7.62
CA PHE A 94 -1.65 -7.07 -6.76
C PHE A 94 -2.04 -7.21 -5.28
N ILE A 95 -2.93 -6.34 -4.77
CA ILE A 95 -3.35 -6.40 -3.37
C ILE A 95 -4.10 -7.69 -3.05
N ASP A 96 -4.94 -8.16 -3.96
CA ASP A 96 -5.71 -9.39 -3.80
C ASP A 96 -4.80 -10.61 -3.62
N SER A 97 -3.67 -10.62 -4.33
CA SER A 97 -2.65 -11.69 -4.26
C SER A 97 -1.84 -11.73 -2.96
N LEU A 98 -1.87 -10.69 -2.13
CA LEU A 98 -1.10 -10.62 -0.88
C LEU A 98 -1.88 -11.22 0.29
N ASP A 99 -1.20 -11.91 1.19
CA ASP A 99 -1.78 -12.33 2.47
C ASP A 99 -2.05 -11.10 3.37
N GLU A 100 -3.06 -11.17 4.25
CA GLU A 100 -3.35 -10.11 5.22
C GLU A 100 -2.17 -9.81 6.16
N ALA A 101 -1.32 -10.81 6.44
CA ALA A 101 -0.10 -10.64 7.24
C ALA A 101 0.95 -9.72 6.58
N LYS A 102 0.77 -9.34 5.30
CA LYS A 102 1.66 -8.43 4.56
C LYS A 102 1.35 -6.95 4.77
N PHE A 103 0.35 -6.64 5.59
CA PHE A 103 -0.08 -5.27 5.85
C PHE A 103 0.20 -4.89 7.32
N ASP A 104 0.42 -3.60 7.56
CA ASP A 104 0.70 -3.07 8.90
C ASP A 104 -0.51 -3.14 9.84
N LYS A 105 -1.73 -3.14 9.28
CA LYS A 105 -3.00 -3.18 10.02
C LYS A 105 -4.00 -4.09 9.30
N SER A 106 -4.83 -4.80 10.06
CA SER A 106 -5.76 -5.82 9.50
C SER A 106 -6.77 -5.26 8.49
N TYR A 107 -7.20 -4.00 8.63
CA TYR A 107 -8.14 -3.40 7.68
C TYR A 107 -7.49 -2.99 6.34
N LYS A 108 -6.15 -2.89 6.26
CA LYS A 108 -5.45 -2.24 5.15
C LYS A 108 -5.60 -2.99 3.83
N LYS A 109 -5.61 -4.32 3.84
CA LYS A 109 -5.85 -5.11 2.63
C LYS A 109 -7.19 -4.72 1.99
N LYS A 110 -8.28 -4.78 2.77
CA LYS A 110 -9.62 -4.42 2.32
C LYS A 110 -9.71 -2.95 1.91
N PHE A 111 -9.09 -2.06 2.66
CA PHE A 111 -8.97 -0.64 2.33
C PHE A 111 -8.35 -0.42 0.95
N TYR A 112 -7.20 -1.05 0.65
CA TYR A 112 -6.56 -0.91 -0.65
C TYR A 112 -7.39 -1.50 -1.79
N LEU A 113 -8.00 -2.68 -1.59
CA LEU A 113 -8.89 -3.29 -2.58
C LEU A 113 -10.09 -2.38 -2.91
N ALA A 114 -10.70 -1.79 -1.88
CA ALA A 114 -11.82 -0.89 -2.06
C ALA A 114 -11.40 0.44 -2.68
N ASN A 115 -10.23 0.99 -2.33
CA ASN A 115 -9.70 2.20 -2.96
C ASN A 115 -9.42 2.01 -4.45
N PHE A 116 -8.81 0.89 -4.86
CA PHE A 116 -8.62 0.61 -6.29
C PHE A 116 -9.96 0.48 -7.03
N LYS A 117 -10.98 -0.11 -6.39
CA LYS A 117 -12.35 -0.13 -6.94
C LYS A 117 -12.94 1.27 -7.06
N VAL A 118 -12.80 2.11 -6.04
CA VAL A 118 -13.26 3.51 -6.08
C VAL A 118 -12.61 4.24 -7.24
N MET A 119 -11.29 4.18 -7.39
CA MET A 119 -10.58 4.90 -8.46
C MET A 119 -10.98 4.42 -9.86
N ALA A 120 -11.27 3.13 -10.02
CA ALA A 120 -11.82 2.59 -11.26
C ALA A 120 -13.23 3.14 -11.54
N LEU A 121 -14.08 3.23 -10.51
CA LEU A 121 -15.44 3.79 -10.62
C LEU A 121 -15.42 5.31 -10.88
N GLU A 122 -14.50 6.05 -10.26
CA GLU A 122 -14.24 7.47 -10.54
C GLU A 122 -13.87 7.69 -12.00
N SER A 123 -12.99 6.85 -12.54
CA SER A 123 -12.60 6.90 -13.95
C SER A 123 -13.74 6.55 -14.91
N ALA A 124 -14.72 5.77 -14.43
CA ALA A 124 -15.92 5.42 -15.19
C ALA A 124 -17.10 6.39 -14.96
N GLY A 125 -16.98 7.35 -14.04
CA GLY A 125 -18.06 8.28 -13.68
C GLY A 125 -19.23 7.66 -12.89
N ASP A 126 -19.04 6.50 -12.24
CA ASP A 126 -20.10 5.83 -11.46
C ASP A 126 -20.18 6.36 -10.02
N SER A 127 -20.90 7.47 -9.85
CA SER A 127 -21.10 8.13 -8.54
C SER A 127 -21.78 7.25 -7.50
N ALA A 128 -22.75 6.42 -7.90
CA ALA A 128 -23.46 5.51 -6.99
C ALA A 128 -22.53 4.38 -6.50
N GLY A 129 -21.74 3.82 -7.41
CA GLY A 129 -20.69 2.86 -7.10
C GLY A 129 -19.65 3.43 -6.14
N ILE A 130 -19.15 4.63 -6.41
CA ILE A 130 -18.17 5.34 -5.56
C ILE A 130 -18.70 5.47 -4.14
N TYR A 131 -19.91 6.00 -3.98
CA TYR A 131 -20.55 6.17 -2.67
C TYR A 131 -20.68 4.85 -1.90
N LYS A 132 -21.13 3.79 -2.60
CA LYS A 132 -21.26 2.45 -2.02
C LYS A 132 -19.92 1.89 -1.54
N GLN A 133 -18.84 2.10 -2.28
CA GLN A 133 -17.51 1.60 -1.88
C GLN A 133 -16.93 2.41 -0.72
N TYR A 134 -17.05 3.74 -0.72
CA TYR A 134 -16.59 4.55 0.40
C TYR A 134 -17.31 4.21 1.72
N LYS A 135 -18.61 3.91 1.68
CA LYS A 135 -19.33 3.39 2.86
C LYS A 135 -18.72 2.10 3.41
N LYS A 136 -18.33 1.17 2.55
CA LYS A 136 -17.67 -0.08 2.97
C LYS A 136 -16.31 0.22 3.60
N ILE A 137 -15.53 1.14 3.01
CA ILE A 137 -14.24 1.55 3.56
C ILE A 137 -14.40 2.15 4.95
N ILE A 138 -15.33 3.10 5.10
CA ILE A 138 -15.62 3.76 6.38
C ILE A 138 -16.01 2.73 7.43
N HIS A 139 -16.85 1.75 7.08
CA HIS A 139 -17.26 0.70 8.01
C HIS A 139 -16.06 -0.14 8.50
N GLU A 140 -15.23 -0.66 7.58
CA GLU A 140 -14.07 -1.49 7.91
C GLU A 140 -13.04 -0.75 8.77
N ILE A 141 -12.75 0.52 8.48
CA ILE A 141 -11.86 1.33 9.31
C ILE A 141 -12.52 1.61 10.68
N SER A 142 -13.83 1.90 10.71
CA SER A 142 -14.54 2.17 11.96
C SER A 142 -14.54 0.98 12.92
N GLU A 143 -14.73 -0.23 12.40
CA GLU A 143 -14.63 -1.47 13.18
C GLU A 143 -13.24 -1.65 13.78
N TYR A 144 -12.18 -1.40 12.98
CA TYR A 144 -10.81 -1.47 13.48
C TYR A 144 -10.53 -0.41 14.56
N VAL A 145 -10.95 0.84 14.34
CA VAL A 145 -10.76 1.95 15.29
C VAL A 145 -11.50 1.69 16.60
N ALA A 146 -12.67 1.05 16.57
CA ALA A 146 -13.38 0.66 17.79
C ALA A 146 -12.57 -0.29 18.68
N GLY A 147 -11.83 -1.23 18.08
CA GLY A 147 -10.90 -2.12 18.79
C GLY A 147 -9.53 -1.51 19.10
N ASN A 148 -9.14 -0.45 18.37
CA ASN A 148 -7.82 0.18 18.44
C ASN A 148 -7.95 1.71 18.55
N PRO A 149 -8.58 2.24 19.61
CA PRO A 149 -8.96 3.65 19.67
C PRO A 149 -7.74 4.59 19.67
N SER A 150 -6.57 4.18 20.12
CA SER A 150 -5.36 5.03 20.12
C SER A 150 -4.59 5.05 18.79
N ASP A 151 -5.05 4.31 17.77
CA ASP A 151 -4.37 4.22 16.47
C ASP A 151 -4.63 5.48 15.62
N LYS A 152 -3.70 6.43 15.72
CA LYS A 152 -3.72 7.71 15.01
C LYS A 152 -3.80 7.57 13.49
N ASP A 153 -3.13 6.56 12.92
CA ASP A 153 -3.13 6.36 11.48
C ASP A 153 -4.50 5.86 10.99
N ALA A 154 -5.11 4.92 11.72
CA ALA A 154 -6.45 4.44 11.39
C ALA A 154 -7.51 5.53 11.54
N ILE A 155 -7.39 6.38 12.57
CA ILE A 155 -8.26 7.55 12.72
C ILE A 155 -8.06 8.52 11.55
N ALA A 156 -6.82 8.80 11.15
CA ALA A 156 -6.55 9.67 10.01
C ALA A 156 -7.20 9.09 8.73
N ASP A 157 -6.97 7.81 8.42
CA ASP A 157 -7.57 7.14 7.26
C ASP A 157 -9.09 7.19 7.29
N LEU A 158 -9.72 7.02 8.47
CA LEU A 158 -11.16 7.14 8.63
C LEU A 158 -11.63 8.53 8.17
N PHE A 159 -11.05 9.60 8.72
CA PHE A 159 -11.51 10.96 8.42
C PHE A 159 -11.15 11.43 7.01
N PHE A 160 -9.99 11.05 6.47
CA PHE A 160 -9.66 11.27 5.06
C PHE A 160 -10.61 10.54 4.10
N THR A 161 -11.20 9.42 4.52
CA THR A 161 -12.22 8.71 3.75
C THR A 161 -13.59 9.37 3.91
N LYS A 162 -13.99 9.76 5.12
CA LYS A 162 -15.29 10.38 5.39
C LYS A 162 -15.50 11.67 4.60
N VAL A 163 -14.48 12.53 4.49
CA VAL A 163 -14.57 13.77 3.69
C VAL A 163 -14.84 13.54 2.19
N LYS A 164 -14.70 12.31 1.69
CA LYS A 164 -15.01 11.99 0.28
C LYS A 164 -16.50 11.85 0.00
N ILE A 165 -17.33 11.57 1.02
CA ILE A 165 -18.76 11.31 0.83
C ILE A 165 -19.68 11.96 1.88
N GLU A 166 -19.12 12.54 2.94
CA GLU A 166 -19.87 13.22 4.00
C GLU A 166 -19.64 14.73 3.95
N SER A 167 -20.59 15.49 4.47
CA SER A 167 -20.48 16.94 4.52
C SER A 167 -19.49 17.39 5.60
N LYS A 168 -18.84 18.54 5.37
CA LYS A 168 -17.92 19.15 6.35
C LYS A 168 -18.51 19.25 7.77
N PRO A 169 -19.76 19.69 8.00
CA PRO A 169 -20.36 19.70 9.33
C PRO A 169 -20.46 18.32 9.99
N GLU A 170 -20.83 17.28 9.23
CA GLU A 170 -20.92 15.90 9.74
C GLU A 170 -19.57 15.37 10.18
N VAL A 171 -18.55 15.55 9.34
CA VAL A 171 -17.18 15.11 9.61
C VAL A 171 -16.62 15.85 10.83
N LEU A 172 -16.82 17.17 10.95
CA LEU A 172 -16.37 17.95 12.11
C LEU A 172 -17.05 17.51 13.40
N ARG A 173 -18.36 17.23 13.36
CA ARG A 173 -19.12 16.71 14.50
C ARG A 173 -18.56 15.36 14.95
N ASP A 174 -18.29 14.45 14.02
CA ASP A 174 -17.77 13.13 14.35
C ASP A 174 -16.31 13.17 14.84
N LEU A 175 -15.49 14.07 14.32
CA LEU A 175 -14.13 14.32 14.79
C LEU A 175 -14.13 14.82 16.24
N GLU A 176 -15.04 15.72 16.57
CA GLU A 176 -15.22 16.24 17.93
C GLU A 176 -15.66 15.14 18.90
N LEU A 177 -16.65 14.34 18.51
CA LEU A 177 -17.12 13.22 19.32
C LEU A 177 -16.00 12.20 19.57
N MET A 178 -15.14 11.96 18.59
CA MET A 178 -13.99 11.07 18.76
C MET A 178 -12.94 11.67 19.70
N ARG A 179 -12.65 12.98 19.57
CA ARG A 179 -11.75 13.70 20.47
C ARG A 179 -12.19 13.58 21.94
N GLN A 180 -13.48 13.75 22.21
CA GLN A 180 -14.03 13.70 23.57
C GLN A 180 -13.97 12.28 24.19
N LYS A 181 -14.01 11.24 23.36
CA LYS A 181 -14.03 9.84 23.81
C LYS A 181 -12.64 9.21 23.91
N ASN A 182 -11.59 9.92 23.50
CA ASN A 182 -10.27 9.36 23.34
C ASN A 182 -9.22 10.09 24.20
N SER A 183 -8.19 9.36 24.63
CA SER A 183 -7.05 9.92 25.36
C SER A 183 -5.91 10.41 24.45
N ILE A 184 -6.09 10.38 23.12
CA ILE A 184 -5.14 10.94 22.16
C ILE A 184 -5.04 12.46 22.37
N ASP A 185 -3.80 12.96 22.34
CA ASP A 185 -3.47 14.38 22.43
C ASP A 185 -4.32 15.27 21.50
N SER A 186 -4.80 16.40 22.01
CA SER A 186 -5.65 17.33 21.28
C SER A 186 -4.97 17.88 20.02
N ASN A 187 -3.64 18.04 20.05
CA ASN A 187 -2.87 18.51 18.89
C ASN A 187 -3.01 17.58 17.67
N PHE A 188 -3.22 16.27 17.90
CA PHE A 188 -3.46 15.34 16.80
C PHE A 188 -4.78 15.65 16.08
N PHE A 189 -5.86 15.88 16.83
CA PHE A 189 -7.18 16.17 16.25
C PHE A 189 -7.19 17.53 15.54
N ASP A 190 -6.52 18.53 16.11
CA ASP A 190 -6.38 19.84 15.47
C ASP A 190 -5.56 19.74 14.18
N GLY A 191 -4.43 19.01 14.21
CA GLY A 191 -3.63 18.74 13.02
C GLY A 191 -4.40 17.97 11.94
N LEU A 192 -5.19 16.97 12.33
CA LEU A 192 -6.04 16.21 11.41
C LEU A 192 -7.12 17.09 10.79
N LYS A 193 -7.79 17.93 11.59
CA LYS A 193 -8.79 18.90 11.12
C LYS A 193 -8.21 19.86 10.08
N THR A 194 -7.03 20.41 10.33
CA THR A 194 -6.31 21.26 9.37
C THR A 194 -5.96 20.46 8.11
N ALA A 195 -5.43 19.25 8.24
CA ALA A 195 -5.01 18.44 7.09
C ALA A 195 -6.16 18.10 6.14
N ILE A 196 -7.36 17.80 6.67
CA ILE A 196 -8.53 17.40 5.87
C ILE A 196 -9.31 18.58 5.28
N PHE A 197 -9.22 19.80 5.84
CA PHE A 197 -10.04 20.95 5.41
C PHE A 197 -9.27 22.20 4.94
N GLU A 198 -8.00 22.37 5.30
CA GLU A 198 -7.28 23.63 5.02
C GLU A 198 -6.32 23.52 3.82
N ASN A 199 -6.04 22.29 3.34
CA ASN A 199 -5.30 22.05 2.09
C ASN A 199 -6.10 22.36 0.81
N GLU A 200 -7.41 22.64 0.90
CA GLU A 200 -8.24 23.08 -0.26
C GLU A 200 -7.80 24.45 -0.80
N SER A 201 -7.13 25.28 0.02
CA SER A 201 -6.70 26.63 -0.36
C SER A 201 -5.45 26.66 -1.27
N VAL A 202 -4.61 25.62 -1.26
CA VAL A 202 -3.38 25.55 -2.07
C VAL A 202 -3.65 24.98 -3.46
N SER A 203 -4.61 24.06 -3.61
CA SER A 203 -4.96 23.45 -4.91
C SER A 203 -5.60 24.45 -5.88
N ASN A 204 -6.35 25.44 -5.38
CA ASN A 204 -6.99 26.47 -6.22
C ASN A 204 -6.02 27.59 -6.65
N ALA A 205 -4.80 27.63 -6.10
CA ALA A 205 -3.76 28.58 -6.47
C ALA A 205 -2.84 28.06 -7.59
N ILE A 206 -2.85 26.74 -7.87
CA ILE A 206 -2.00 26.10 -8.89
C ILE A 206 -2.75 25.92 -10.23
N GLN A 207 -4.07 26.22 -10.26
CA GLN A 207 -4.90 26.22 -11.47
C GLN A 207 -5.19 27.62 -12.04
N LYS A 208 -4.42 28.65 -11.67
CA LYS A 208 -4.46 29.98 -12.30
C LYS A 208 -3.19 30.28 -13.07
#